data_AF-A0AAV3IFA9-F1
#
_entry.id   AF-A0AAV3IFA9-F1
#
_cell.length_a   1.000
_cell.length_b   1.000
_cell.length_c   1.000
_cell.angle_alpha   90.00
_cell.angle_beta   90.00
_cell.angle_gamma   90.00
#
_symmetry.space_group_name_H-M   'P 1'
#
loop_
_entity.id
_entity.type
_entity.pdbx_description
1 polymer ?
#
loop_
_entity_poly.entity_id
_entity_poly.type
_entity_poly.pdbx_seq_one_letter_code
_entity_poly.pdbx_strand_id
1 'polypeptide(L)' 'MITNDTSVLKELLETYQRPFKLEFKNTSKNAKFYSFNVSMEVSSEAERNEIFQKISQLEVVAHAL' A
#
# COMPACT_ATOMS: atom_id res chain seq x y z
N MET A 1 -13.52 12.08 10.61
CA MET A 1 -12.07 12.35 10.48
C MET A 1 -11.58 11.50 9.32
N ILE A 2 -10.92 12.07 8.30
CA ILE A 2 -10.25 11.25 7.29
C ILE A 2 -9.00 10.72 7.99
N THR A 3 -9.06 9.47 8.42
CA THR A 3 -7.95 8.81 9.11
C THR A 3 -6.92 8.36 8.08
N ASN A 4 -5.63 8.58 8.36
CA ASN A 4 -4.50 8.00 7.60
C ASN A 4 -4.40 6.49 7.88
N ASP A 5 -5.53 5.79 7.80
CA ASP A 5 -5.62 4.42 8.21
C ASP A 5 -4.94 3.53 7.16
N THR A 6 -3.71 3.15 7.49
CA THR A 6 -2.88 2.25 6.70
C THR A 6 -2.91 0.84 7.27
N SER A 7 -3.76 0.56 8.26
CA SER A 7 -3.75 -0.72 9.00
C SER A 7 -4.05 -1.89 8.06
N VAL A 8 -5.07 -1.78 7.20
CA VAL A 8 -5.41 -2.82 6.21
C VAL A 8 -4.27 -3.08 5.23
N LEU A 9 -3.59 -2.02 4.77
CA LEU A 9 -2.43 -2.16 3.87
C LEU A 9 -1.25 -2.83 4.59
N LYS A 10 -0.98 -2.46 5.86
CA LYS A 10 0.07 -3.08 6.66
C LYS A 10 -0.22 -4.54 6.94
N GLU A 11 -1.43 -4.88 7.37
CA GLU A 11 -1.86 -6.25 7.62
C GLU A 11 -1.66 -7.13 6.37
N LEU A 12 -2.04 -6.62 5.19
CA LEU A 12 -1.80 -7.30 3.92
C LEU A 12 -0.31 -7.55 3.69
N LEU A 13 0.55 -6.54 3.86
CA LEU A 13 1.99 -6.66 3.62
C LEU A 13 2.68 -7.57 4.65
N GLU A 14 2.21 -7.56 5.90
CA GLU A 14 2.71 -8.42 6.99
C GLU A 14 2.42 -9.90 6.73
N THR A 15 1.38 -10.25 5.97
CA THR A 15 1.10 -11.66 5.59
C THR A 15 2.25 -12.32 4.82
N TYR A 16 3.08 -11.52 4.15
CA TYR A 16 4.23 -12.01 3.39
C TYR A 16 5.45 -12.30 4.27
N GLN A 17 5.40 -12.00 5.58
CA GLN A 17 6.46 -12.25 6.57
C GLN A 17 7.85 -11.73 6.15
N ARG A 18 7.88 -10.61 5.43
CA ARG A 18 9.10 -9.99 4.90
C ARG A 18 9.20 -8.54 5.36
N PRO A 19 10.43 -8.01 5.49
CA PRO A 19 10.62 -6.60 5.74
C PRO A 19 10.06 -5.79 4.57
N PHE A 20 9.32 -4.74 4.90
CA PHE A 20 8.86 -3.75 3.93
C PHE A 20 9.06 -2.35 4.50
N LYS A 21 9.18 -1.39 3.59
CA LYS A 21 9.24 0.04 3.89
C LYS A 21 7.93 0.67 3.46
N LEU A 22 7.24 1.32 4.40
CA LEU A 22 6.03 2.10 4.13
C LEU A 22 6.32 3.56 4.46
N GLU A 23 6.32 4.42 3.45
CA GLU A 23 6.61 5.85 3.59
C GLU A 23 5.42 6.70 3.16
N PHE A 24 4.99 7.60 4.02
CA PHE A 24 4.06 8.64 3.64
C PHE A 24 4.76 9.65 2.72
N LYS A 25 4.20 9.91 1.54
CA LYS A 25 4.78 10.80 0.53
C LYS A 25 4.18 12.18 0.56
N ASN A 26 2.85 12.27 0.44
CA ASN A 26 2.16 13.54 0.35
C ASN A 26 0.68 13.38 0.62
N THR A 27 0.01 14.50 0.89
CA THR A 27 -1.44 14.58 0.92
C THR A 27 -1.92 15.39 -0.29
N SER A 28 -3.08 15.03 -0.85
CA SER A 28 -3.72 15.85 -1.87
C SER A 28 -4.11 17.23 -1.34
N LYS A 29 -4.27 18.21 -2.25
CA LYS A 29 -4.55 19.63 -1.91
C LYS A 29 -5.76 19.81 -0.98
N ASN A 30 -6.75 18.92 -1.06
CA ASN A 30 -7.98 18.97 -0.26
C ASN A 30 -7.94 18.04 0.95
N ALA A 31 -6.77 17.52 1.33
CA ALA A 31 -6.59 16.53 2.38
C ALA A 31 -7.41 15.23 2.20
N LYS A 32 -7.90 14.97 0.99
CA LYS A 32 -8.83 13.85 0.71
C LYS A 32 -8.10 12.53 0.45
N PHE A 33 -6.86 12.59 -0.03
CA PHE A 33 -6.09 11.42 -0.42
C PHE A 33 -4.69 11.52 0.15
N TYR A 34 -4.18 10.39 0.64
CA TYR A 34 -2.82 10.25 1.12
C TYR A 34 -2.06 9.34 0.17
N SER A 35 -0.89 9.78 -0.25
CA SER A 35 0.01 9.02 -1.11
C SER A 35 1.04 8.32 -0.23
N PHE A 36 1.19 7.02 -0.43
CA PHE A 36 2.19 6.21 0.25
C PHE A 36 3.08 5.52 -0.77
N ASN A 37 4.36 5.40 -0.43
CA ASN A 37 5.29 4.52 -1.11
C ASN A 37 5.44 3.23 -0.31
N VAL A 38 5.27 2.10 -0.99
CA VAL A 38 5.57 0.77 -0.47
C VAL A 38 6.80 0.25 -1.18
N SER A 39 7.78 -0.25 -0.44
CA SER A 39 8.94 -0.94 -1.00
C SER A 39 9.15 -2.24 -0.25
N MET A 40 9.20 -3.36 -0.97
CA MET A 40 9.38 -4.68 -0.37
C MET A 40 10.16 -5.58 -1.31
N GLU A 41 10.83 -6.58 -0.74
CA GLU A 41 11.56 -7.57 -1.52
C GLU A 41 10.62 -8.67 -2.04
N VAL A 42 10.68 -8.89 -3.36
CA VAL A 42 9.90 -9.89 -4.07
C VAL A 42 10.84 -10.86 -4.78
N SER A 43 10.47 -12.14 -4.79
CA SER A 43 11.26 -13.23 -5.36
C SER A 43 10.99 -13.44 -6.86
N SER A 44 9.91 -12.86 -7.39
CA SER A 44 9.56 -12.97 -8.81
C SER A 44 8.64 -11.84 -9.27
N GLU A 45 8.55 -11.65 -10.60
CA GLU A 45 7.58 -10.74 -11.21
C GLU A 45 6.12 -11.18 -10.95
N ALA A 46 5.88 -12.50 -10.88
CA ALA A 46 4.56 -13.04 -10.56
C ALA A 46 4.11 -12.62 -9.15
N GLU A 47 5.00 -12.73 -8.15
CA GLU A 47 4.73 -12.27 -6.78
C GLU A 47 4.49 -10.76 -6.74
N ARG A 48 5.30 -9.97 -7.46
CA ARG A 48 5.11 -8.52 -7.58
C ARG A 48 3.72 -8.18 -8.11
N ASN A 49 3.29 -8.86 -9.17
CA ASN A 49 1.99 -8.61 -9.78
C ASN A 49 0.84 -9.05 -8.88
N GLU A 50 0.96 -10.18 -8.18
CA GLU A 50 -0.04 -10.62 -7.20
C GLU A 50 -0.23 -9.59 -6.07
N ILE A 51 0.87 -9.12 -5.49
CA ILE A 51 0.86 -8.09 -4.44
C ILE A 51 0.20 -6.81 -4.96
N PHE A 52 0.58 -6.36 -6.16
CA PHE A 52 -0.01 -5.17 -6.77
C PHE A 52 -1.52 -5.29 -6.97
N GLN A 53 -2.00 -6.45 -7.45
CA GLN A 53 -3.42 -6.72 -7.61
C GLN A 53 -4.15 -6.69 -6.26
N LYS A 54 -3.61 -7.34 -5.23
CA LYS A 54 -4.21 -7.34 -3.89
C LYS A 54 -4.30 -5.94 -3.29
N ILE A 55 -3.26 -5.12 -3.44
CA ILE A 55 -3.27 -3.71 -3.00
C ILE A 55 -4.34 -2.91 -3.75
N SER A 56 -4.44 -3.10 -5.07
CA SER A 56 -5.40 -2.39 -5.92
C SER A 56 -6.86 -2.75 -5.63
N GLN A 57 -7.11 -3.91 -5.01
CA GLN A 57 -8.44 -4.39 -4.63
C GLN A 57 -8.88 -3.95 -3.24
N LEU A 58 -8.01 -3.31 -2.44
CA LEU A 58 -8.38 -2.79 -1.13
C LEU A 58 -9.36 -1.62 -1.30
N GLU A 59 -10.50 -1.65 -0.60
CA GLU A 59 -11.53 -0.60 -0.70
C GLU A 59 -11.02 0.81 -0.35
N VAL A 60 -9.99 0.88 0.49
CA VAL A 60 -9.36 2.13 0.94
C VAL A 60 -8.36 2.70 -0.08
N VAL A 61 -7.94 1.91 -1.08
CA VAL A 61 -6.98 2.31 -2.10
C VAL A 61 -7.74 2.88 -3.30
N ALA A 62 -7.69 4.21 -3.45
CA ALA A 62 -8.30 4.87 -4.60
C ALA A 62 -7.53 4.60 -5.91
N HIS A 63 -6.22 4.41 -5.83
CA HIS A 63 -5.36 4.17 -6.98
C HIS A 63 -4.00 3.58 -6.56
N ALA A 64 -3.48 2.64 -7.34
CA ALA A 64 -2.14 2.06 -7.18
C ALA A 64 -1.34 2.20 -8.50
N LEU A 65 -0.05 2.51 -8.39
CA LEU A 65 0.88 2.78 -9.50
C LEU A 65 2.19 2.00 -9.32
#